data_AF-A0A965Y620-F1
#
_entry.id   AF-A0A965Y620-F1
#
_cell.length_a   1.000
_cell.length_b   1.000
_cell.length_c   1.000
_cell.angle_alpha   90.00
_cell.angle_beta   90.00
_cell.angle_gamma   90.00
#
_symmetry.space_group_name_H-M   'P 1'
#
loop_
_entity.id
_entity.type
_entity.pdbx_description
1 polymer ?
#
loop_
_entity_poly.entity_id
_entity_poly.type
_entity_poly.pdbx_seq_one_letter_code
_entity_poly.pdbx_strand_id
1 'polypeptide(L)'
;MRRYAVLTGEGPFRIRLLFQGILTGVAAGLAVVCYRFLLGFAGAFSFRALSGSAGISLPGLVLLWTAGALLIGLLMDWEPMAKAGGIPQVKGEILGQLSMDWLRVMTAKFLGGGLAIALGFSLGRAAPAVQIGAAAGKCMAALQGKGKIEERLFLSSGASAGLSAAFNAPLGGVVFALEEVHKSFSPLILLSAMMASLAADFVSKCFFGLSPVFPFTVPNTIPLSHYGHLMVLGLLCGAGGALFCRVILD
;
A
#
# COMPACT_ATOMS: atom_id res chain seq x y z
N MET A 1 22.80 9.73 -32.05
CA MET A 1 21.58 10.55 -32.24
C MET A 1 20.25 9.87 -31.85
N ARG A 2 20.17 8.55 -31.60
CA ARG A 2 18.92 7.85 -31.23
C ARG A 2 18.40 8.05 -29.78
N ARG A 3 19.17 8.67 -28.89
CA ARG A 3 18.81 8.84 -27.46
C ARG A 3 17.96 10.08 -27.17
N TYR A 4 17.95 11.08 -28.07
CA TYR A 4 17.17 12.31 -27.89
C TYR A 4 15.77 12.27 -28.53
N ALA A 5 15.50 11.30 -29.42
CA ALA A 5 14.17 11.11 -30.02
C ALA A 5 13.09 10.70 -28.99
N VAL A 6 13.51 10.21 -27.81
CA VAL A 6 12.62 9.93 -26.67
C VAL A 6 12.09 11.21 -26.03
N LEU A 7 12.82 12.33 -26.17
CA LEU A 7 12.45 13.65 -25.63
C LEU A 7 11.69 14.52 -26.64
N THR A 8 11.77 14.23 -27.94
CA THR A 8 11.06 14.98 -29.00
C THR A 8 9.83 14.26 -29.56
N GLY A 9 9.61 12.98 -29.22
CA GLY A 9 8.42 12.20 -29.54
C GLY A 9 7.34 12.27 -28.46
N GLU A 10 6.93 13.47 -28.05
CA GLU A 10 6.11 13.75 -26.86
C GLU A 10 4.74 13.03 -26.86
N GLY A 11 4.07 12.89 -28.01
CA GLY A 11 2.71 12.31 -28.10
C GLY A 11 2.64 10.79 -27.85
N PRO A 12 3.27 9.94 -28.70
CA PRO A 12 3.11 8.50 -28.64
C PRO A 12 3.69 7.87 -27.36
N PHE A 13 4.75 8.45 -26.80
CA PHE A 13 5.34 7.98 -25.55
C PHE A 13 4.42 8.23 -24.35
N ARG A 14 3.84 9.44 -24.24
CA ARG A 14 2.87 9.76 -23.18
C ARG A 14 1.60 8.91 -23.26
N ILE A 15 1.08 8.68 -24.48
CA ILE A 15 -0.09 7.81 -24.68
C ILE A 15 0.21 6.39 -24.23
N ARG A 16 1.36 5.82 -24.62
CA ARG A 16 1.78 4.50 -24.17
C ARG A 16 1.85 4.43 -22.64
N LEU A 17 2.37 5.48 -22.01
CA LEU A 17 2.49 5.57 -20.56
C LEU A 17 1.13 5.61 -19.85
N LEU A 18 0.14 6.31 -20.43
CA LEU A 18 -1.23 6.32 -19.92
C LEU A 18 -1.82 4.90 -19.90
N PHE A 19 -1.73 4.18 -21.03
CA PHE A 19 -2.23 2.81 -21.12
C PHE A 19 -1.52 1.86 -20.16
N GLN A 20 -0.20 1.99 -20.04
CA GLN A 20 0.60 1.19 -19.10
C GLN A 20 0.23 1.50 -17.64
N GLY A 21 -0.01 2.77 -17.31
CA GLY A 21 -0.49 3.20 -16.00
C GLY A 21 -1.85 2.59 -15.68
N ILE A 22 -2.81 2.64 -16.60
CA ILE A 22 -4.14 2.01 -16.43
C ILE A 22 -3.99 0.51 -16.20
N LEU A 23 -3.25 -0.19 -17.06
CA LEU A 23 -3.09 -1.65 -16.96
C LEU A 23 -2.44 -2.05 -15.63
N THR A 24 -1.45 -1.29 -15.20
CA THR A 24 -0.80 -1.48 -13.89
C THR A 24 -1.74 -1.19 -12.73
N GLY A 25 -2.55 -0.14 -12.84
CA GLY A 25 -3.57 0.21 -11.86
C GLY A 25 -4.66 -0.84 -11.72
N VAL A 26 -5.11 -1.44 -12.83
CA VAL A 26 -6.07 -2.55 -12.80
C VAL A 26 -5.47 -3.77 -12.13
N ALA A 27 -4.25 -4.17 -12.49
CA ALA A 27 -3.57 -5.32 -11.91
C ALA A 27 -3.32 -5.14 -10.40
N ALA A 28 -2.76 -3.98 -10.00
CA ALA A 28 -2.53 -3.64 -8.60
C ALA A 28 -3.83 -3.48 -7.82
N GLY A 29 -4.86 -2.86 -8.42
CA GLY A 29 -6.18 -2.71 -7.84
C GLY A 29 -6.84 -4.04 -7.54
N LEU A 30 -6.83 -4.99 -8.49
CA LEU A 30 -7.34 -6.34 -8.27
C LEU A 30 -6.57 -7.08 -7.16
N ALA A 31 -5.24 -7.00 -7.16
CA ALA A 31 -4.43 -7.60 -6.11
C ALA A 31 -4.80 -7.04 -4.73
N VAL A 32 -4.92 -5.71 -4.60
CA VAL A 32 -5.29 -5.08 -3.33
C VAL A 32 -6.74 -5.35 -2.93
N VAL A 33 -7.67 -5.45 -3.88
CA VAL A 33 -9.05 -5.88 -3.59
C VAL A 33 -9.07 -7.29 -3.02
N CYS A 34 -8.37 -8.25 -3.63
CA CYS A 34 -8.23 -9.60 -3.10
C CYS A 34 -7.64 -9.60 -1.68
N TYR A 35 -6.60 -8.79 -1.46
CA TYR A 35 -6.00 -8.64 -0.14
C TYR A 35 -7.00 -8.06 0.89
N ARG A 36 -7.79 -7.06 0.51
CA ARG A 36 -8.84 -6.47 1.36
C ARG A 36 -9.91 -7.49 1.75
N PHE A 37 -10.35 -8.34 0.81
CA PHE A 37 -11.29 -9.42 1.13
C PHE A 37 -10.68 -10.41 2.12
N LEU A 38 -9.42 -10.83 1.90
CA LEU A 38 -8.70 -11.69 2.83
C LEU A 38 -8.65 -11.09 4.24
N LEU A 39 -8.29 -9.81 4.35
CA LEU A 39 -8.25 -9.12 5.65
C LEU A 39 -9.63 -9.01 6.30
N GLY A 40 -10.69 -8.82 5.51
CA GLY A 40 -12.07 -8.78 6.00
C GLY A 40 -12.51 -10.12 6.61
N PHE A 41 -12.25 -11.23 5.91
CA PHE A 41 -12.53 -12.57 6.44
C PHE A 41 -11.69 -12.89 7.68
N ALA A 42 -10.40 -12.55 7.65
CA ALA A 42 -9.50 -12.71 8.78
C ALA A 42 -9.96 -11.91 10.01
N GLY A 43 -10.38 -10.65 9.82
CA GLY A 43 -10.88 -9.80 10.90
C GLY A 43 -12.18 -10.33 11.50
N ALA A 44 -13.10 -10.82 10.67
CA ALA A 44 -14.34 -11.45 11.14
C ALA A 44 -14.07 -12.74 11.94
N PHE A 45 -13.06 -13.52 11.55
CA PHE A 45 -12.61 -14.68 12.32
C PHE A 45 -12.00 -14.25 13.66
N SER A 46 -11.09 -13.29 13.67
CA SER A 46 -10.45 -12.76 14.88
C SER A 46 -11.50 -12.25 15.88
N PHE A 47 -12.47 -11.47 15.41
CA PHE A 47 -13.56 -10.97 16.25
C PHE A 47 -14.37 -12.10 16.88
N ARG A 48 -14.71 -13.13 16.10
CA ARG A 48 -15.45 -14.31 16.58
C ARG A 48 -14.65 -15.13 17.61
N ALA A 49 -13.35 -15.25 17.38
CA ALA A 49 -12.43 -15.93 18.28
C ALA A 49 -12.33 -15.19 19.63
N LEU A 50 -12.17 -13.87 19.62
CA LEU A 50 -12.07 -13.05 20.83
C LEU A 50 -13.42 -12.90 21.56
N SER A 51 -14.54 -12.83 20.83
CA SER A 51 -15.86 -12.67 21.45
C SER A 51 -16.39 -13.95 22.10
N GLY A 52 -15.62 -15.05 22.08
CA GLY A 52 -16.02 -16.37 22.59
C GLY A 52 -17.01 -17.12 21.69
N SER A 53 -17.51 -16.49 20.63
CA SER A 53 -18.52 -17.09 19.73
C SER A 53 -17.95 -18.21 18.84
N ALA A 54 -16.62 -18.33 18.74
CA ALA A 54 -15.95 -19.45 18.09
C ALA A 54 -15.88 -20.72 18.95
N GLY A 55 -16.25 -20.66 20.24
CA GLY A 55 -16.17 -21.80 21.16
C GLY A 55 -14.75 -22.23 21.53
N ILE A 56 -13.75 -21.39 21.27
CA ILE A 56 -12.34 -21.66 21.58
C ILE A 56 -12.08 -21.22 23.03
N SER A 57 -11.55 -22.13 23.85
CA SER A 57 -11.16 -21.81 25.22
C SER A 57 -9.98 -20.83 25.24
N LEU A 58 -9.81 -20.05 26.32
CA LEU A 58 -8.67 -19.14 26.47
C LEU A 58 -7.31 -19.83 26.26
N PRO A 59 -7.03 -21.02 26.82
CA PRO A 59 -5.78 -21.73 26.53
C PRO A 59 -5.63 -22.10 25.05
N GLY A 60 -6.73 -22.46 24.38
CA GLY A 60 -6.74 -22.74 22.94
C GLY A 60 -6.42 -21.50 22.10
N LEU A 61 -6.91 -20.33 22.49
CA LEU A 61 -6.57 -19.05 21.84
C LEU A 61 -5.10 -18.71 22.02
N VAL A 62 -4.54 -18.90 23.22
CA VAL A 62 -3.11 -18.67 23.47
C VAL A 62 -2.26 -19.60 22.61
N LEU A 63 -2.60 -20.89 22.53
CA LEU A 63 -1.93 -21.84 21.64
C LEU A 63 -2.02 -21.40 20.16
N LEU A 64 -3.20 -20.98 19.70
CA LEU A 64 -3.40 -20.47 18.35
C LEU A 64 -2.53 -19.24 18.07
N TRP A 65 -2.46 -18.28 19.00
CA TRP A 65 -1.60 -17.10 18.87
C TRP A 65 -0.13 -17.46 18.81
N THR A 66 0.35 -18.37 19.67
CA THR A 66 1.74 -18.81 19.67
C THR A 66 2.12 -19.53 18.37
N ALA A 67 1.28 -20.46 17.91
CA ALA A 67 1.50 -21.18 16.66
C ALA A 67 1.45 -20.23 15.46
N GLY A 68 0.49 -19.32 15.44
CA GLY A 68 0.35 -18.32 14.39
C GLY A 68 1.52 -17.33 14.34
N ALA A 69 2.01 -16.87 15.49
CA ALA A 69 3.19 -16.03 15.57
C ALA A 69 4.45 -16.75 15.04
N LEU A 70 4.62 -18.03 15.38
CA LEU A 70 5.72 -18.86 14.87
C LEU A 70 5.63 -19.01 13.35
N LEU A 71 4.45 -19.30 12.80
CA LEU A 71 4.24 -19.41 11.36
C LEU A 71 4.53 -18.10 10.62
N ILE A 72 4.11 -16.96 11.18
CA ILE A 72 4.44 -15.64 10.63
C ILE A 72 5.96 -15.42 10.67
N GLY A 73 6.62 -15.77 11.77
CA GLY A 73 8.09 -15.71 11.87
C GLY A 73 8.79 -16.50 10.77
N LEU A 74 8.41 -17.78 10.59
CA LEU A 74 8.95 -18.64 9.54
C LEU A 74 8.69 -18.10 8.13
N LEU A 75 7.50 -17.55 7.89
CA LEU A 75 7.16 -16.94 6.60
C LEU A 75 8.00 -15.68 6.33
N MET A 76 8.25 -14.88 7.36
CA MET A 76 9.09 -13.68 7.25
C MET A 76 10.57 -14.04 7.07
N ASP A 77 11.04 -15.17 7.58
CA ASP A 77 12.39 -15.66 7.32
C ASP A 77 12.55 -16.26 5.93
N TRP A 78 11.49 -16.86 5.38
CA TRP A 78 11.45 -17.30 3.99
C TRP A 78 11.52 -16.13 2.99
N GLU A 79 10.84 -15.02 3.27
CA GLU A 79 10.89 -13.81 2.44
C GLU A 79 11.12 -12.54 3.28
N PRO A 80 12.39 -12.19 3.56
CA PRO A 80 12.74 -11.04 4.41
C PRO A 80 12.27 -9.70 3.85
N MET A 81 12.11 -9.55 2.53
CA MET A 81 11.61 -8.30 1.94
C MET A 81 10.14 -8.03 2.27
N ALA A 82 9.40 -9.04 2.73
CA ALA A 82 8.03 -8.86 3.21
C ALA A 82 7.94 -8.38 4.67
N LYS A 83 9.06 -8.29 5.42
CA LYS A 83 9.04 -7.80 6.81
C LYS A 83 8.53 -6.36 6.91
N ALA A 84 7.88 -6.05 8.03
CA ALA A 84 7.34 -4.72 8.38
C ALA A 84 6.34 -4.17 7.34
N GLY A 85 6.22 -2.83 7.23
CA GLY A 85 5.22 -2.18 6.39
C GLY A 85 5.39 -2.39 4.89
N GLY A 86 6.63 -2.39 4.37
CA GLY A 86 6.92 -2.58 2.94
C GLY A 86 7.28 -1.32 2.16
N ILE A 87 6.94 -0.13 2.68
CA ILE A 87 7.25 1.16 2.03
C ILE A 87 8.77 1.38 1.89
N PRO A 88 9.60 1.17 2.95
CA PRO A 88 11.04 1.30 2.83
C PRO A 88 11.64 0.36 1.78
N GLN A 89 11.09 -0.85 1.63
CA GLN A 89 11.55 -1.83 0.65
C GLN A 89 11.26 -1.39 -0.78
N VAL A 90 10.04 -0.93 -1.04
CA VAL A 90 9.66 -0.36 -2.35
C VAL A 90 10.57 0.83 -2.71
N LYS A 91 10.83 1.70 -1.74
CA LYS A 91 11.71 2.86 -1.91
C LYS A 91 13.16 2.45 -2.19
N GLY A 92 13.70 1.52 -1.41
CA GLY A 92 15.05 0.99 -1.62
C GLY A 92 15.20 0.35 -3.00
N GLU A 93 14.15 -0.29 -3.51
CA GLU A 93 14.16 -0.86 -4.85
C GLU A 93 14.10 0.19 -5.97
N ILE A 94 13.28 1.22 -5.80
CA ILE A 94 13.24 2.35 -6.74
C ILE A 94 14.59 3.09 -6.76
N LEU A 95 15.27 3.19 -5.63
CA LEU A 95 16.65 3.72 -5.53
C LEU A 95 17.69 2.75 -6.12
N GLY A 96 17.34 1.49 -6.36
CA GLY A 96 18.26 0.45 -6.83
C GLY A 96 19.19 -0.10 -5.75
N GLN A 97 18.86 0.12 -4.47
CA GLN A 97 19.58 -0.40 -3.30
C GLN A 97 19.06 -1.77 -2.88
N LEU A 98 17.82 -2.10 -3.21
CA LEU A 98 17.18 -3.38 -2.93
C LEU A 98 16.61 -4.01 -4.22
N SER A 99 16.28 -5.28 -4.15
CA SER A 99 15.57 -5.99 -5.22
C SER A 99 14.60 -7.00 -4.63
N MET A 100 13.29 -6.83 -4.87
CA MET A 100 12.29 -7.80 -4.43
C MET A 100 11.98 -8.83 -5.50
N ASP A 101 11.72 -10.07 -5.09
CA ASP A 101 10.97 -11.01 -5.92
C ASP A 101 9.48 -10.69 -5.76
N TRP A 102 8.83 -10.24 -6.84
CA TRP A 102 7.45 -9.78 -6.79
C TRP A 102 6.48 -10.88 -6.36
N LEU A 103 6.72 -12.14 -6.74
CA LEU A 103 5.82 -13.25 -6.43
C LEU A 103 5.99 -13.68 -4.98
N ARG A 104 7.23 -13.82 -4.51
CA ARG A 104 7.51 -14.18 -3.11
C ARG A 104 7.04 -13.09 -2.15
N VAL A 105 7.33 -11.83 -2.44
CA VAL A 105 6.88 -10.72 -1.58
C VAL A 105 5.36 -10.63 -1.55
N MET A 106 4.68 -10.77 -2.70
CA MET A 106 3.22 -10.74 -2.75
C MET A 106 2.62 -11.90 -1.95
N THR A 107 3.09 -13.13 -2.16
CA THR A 107 2.60 -14.30 -1.41
C THR A 107 2.85 -14.18 0.09
N ALA A 108 4.05 -13.78 0.52
CA ALA A 108 4.37 -13.56 1.92
C ALA A 108 3.54 -12.43 2.56
N LYS A 109 3.26 -11.34 1.84
CA LYS A 109 2.41 -10.25 2.31
C LYS A 109 0.95 -10.67 2.51
N PHE A 110 0.41 -11.43 1.57
CA PHE A 110 -0.96 -11.94 1.68
C PHE A 110 -1.10 -12.90 2.85
N LEU A 111 -0.25 -13.93 2.92
CA LEU A 111 -0.32 -14.94 3.95
C LEU A 111 0.01 -14.35 5.32
N GLY A 112 1.10 -13.58 5.43
CA GLY A 112 1.52 -12.98 6.69
C GLY A 112 0.51 -11.96 7.22
N GLY A 113 0.00 -11.08 6.34
CA GLY A 113 -1.01 -10.10 6.73
C GLY A 113 -2.36 -10.74 7.09
N GLY A 114 -2.81 -11.72 6.31
CA GLY A 114 -4.04 -12.46 6.59
C GLY A 114 -3.97 -13.22 7.92
N LEU A 115 -2.87 -13.95 8.16
CA LEU A 115 -2.63 -14.63 9.43
C LEU A 115 -2.54 -13.63 10.59
N ALA A 116 -1.81 -12.53 10.43
CA ALA A 116 -1.66 -11.53 11.48
C ALA A 116 -3.01 -10.93 11.91
N ILE A 117 -3.85 -10.56 10.94
CA ILE A 117 -5.20 -10.04 11.23
C ILE A 117 -6.12 -11.14 11.79
N ALA A 118 -6.01 -12.39 11.32
CA ALA A 118 -6.80 -13.50 11.86
C ALA A 118 -6.49 -13.77 13.33
N LEU A 119 -5.24 -13.57 13.74
CA LEU A 119 -4.79 -13.68 15.12
C LEU A 119 -5.11 -12.44 15.97
N GLY A 120 -5.57 -11.34 15.35
CA GLY A 120 -5.92 -10.10 16.05
C GLY A 120 -4.75 -9.15 16.29
N PHE A 121 -3.64 -9.28 15.56
CA PHE A 121 -2.56 -8.30 15.63
C PHE A 121 -2.99 -6.94 15.09
N SER A 122 -2.46 -5.88 15.71
CA SER A 122 -2.69 -4.50 15.27
C SER A 122 -1.85 -4.19 14.04
N LEU A 123 -2.38 -4.51 12.86
CA LEU A 123 -1.76 -4.20 11.57
C LEU A 123 -2.65 -3.30 10.71
N GLY A 124 -2.02 -2.32 10.06
CA GLY A 124 -2.68 -1.51 9.04
C GLY A 124 -2.65 -2.18 7.66
N ARG A 125 -3.69 -1.94 6.86
CA ARG A 125 -3.76 -2.39 5.47
C ARG A 125 -2.98 -1.50 4.47
N ALA A 126 -2.65 -0.28 4.89
CA ALA A 126 -2.04 0.76 4.05
C ALA A 126 -0.70 0.33 3.44
N ALA A 127 0.29 0.11 4.29
CA ALA A 127 1.65 -0.17 3.87
C ALA A 127 1.78 -1.51 3.12
N PRO A 128 1.12 -2.61 3.56
CA PRO A 128 1.10 -3.85 2.78
C PRO A 128 0.49 -3.67 1.39
N ALA A 129 -0.60 -2.89 1.26
CA ALA A 129 -1.21 -2.62 -0.04
C ALA A 129 -0.29 -1.85 -0.99
N VAL A 130 0.52 -0.91 -0.47
CA VAL A 130 1.55 -0.23 -1.27
C VAL A 130 2.57 -1.22 -1.82
N GLN A 131 3.08 -2.13 -0.97
CA GLN A 131 4.08 -3.10 -1.40
C GLN A 131 3.51 -4.16 -2.35
N ILE A 132 2.28 -4.62 -2.11
CA ILE A 132 1.55 -5.52 -3.02
C ILE A 132 1.32 -4.82 -4.37
N GLY A 133 0.91 -3.56 -4.35
CA GLY A 133 0.71 -2.77 -5.55
C GLY A 133 2.01 -2.58 -6.34
N ALA A 134 3.13 -2.28 -5.65
CA ALA A 134 4.44 -2.20 -6.27
C ALA A 134 4.88 -3.56 -6.86
N ALA A 135 4.66 -4.67 -6.15
CA ALA A 135 4.93 -6.02 -6.65
C ALA A 135 4.11 -6.33 -7.92
N ALA A 136 2.83 -5.96 -7.95
CA ALA A 136 2.01 -6.06 -9.15
C ALA A 136 2.57 -5.19 -10.30
N GLY A 137 3.03 -3.97 -9.99
CA GLY A 137 3.75 -3.12 -10.94
C GLY A 137 5.00 -3.78 -11.51
N LYS A 138 5.82 -4.40 -10.66
CA LYS A 138 7.00 -5.15 -11.07
C LYS A 138 6.66 -6.35 -11.96
N CYS A 139 5.59 -7.07 -11.64
CA CYS A 139 5.06 -8.13 -12.50
C CYS A 139 4.69 -7.59 -13.89
N MET A 140 3.97 -6.45 -13.95
CA MET A 140 3.61 -5.81 -15.22
C MET A 140 4.82 -5.32 -16.02
N ALA A 141 5.88 -4.85 -15.35
CA ALA A 141 7.13 -4.49 -16.00
C ALA A 141 7.84 -5.71 -16.61
N ALA A 142 7.89 -6.82 -15.86
CA ALA A 142 8.49 -8.07 -16.31
C ALA A 142 7.73 -8.67 -17.51
N LEU A 143 6.39 -8.72 -17.47
CA LEU A 143 5.55 -9.19 -18.56
C LEU A 143 5.72 -8.38 -19.86
N GLN A 144 6.05 -7.10 -19.74
CA GLN A 144 6.27 -6.21 -20.89
C GLN A 144 7.74 -6.13 -21.31
N GLY A 145 8.64 -6.91 -20.69
CA GLY A 145 10.07 -6.92 -21.01
C GLY A 145 10.76 -5.58 -20.77
N LYS A 146 10.35 -4.85 -19.73
CA LYS A 146 10.87 -3.51 -19.44
C LYS A 146 12.23 -3.55 -18.77
N GLY A 147 13.09 -2.60 -19.13
CA GLY A 147 14.38 -2.41 -18.46
C GLY A 147 14.23 -1.74 -17.10
N LYS A 148 15.31 -1.76 -16.29
CA LYS A 148 15.32 -1.26 -14.90
C LYS A 148 14.82 0.17 -14.71
N ILE A 149 15.04 1.06 -15.70
CA ILE A 149 14.58 2.46 -15.60
C ILE A 149 13.06 2.53 -15.69
N GLU A 150 12.46 1.81 -16.63
CA GLU A 150 11.01 1.78 -16.80
C GLU A 150 10.35 0.99 -15.67
N GLU A 151 10.96 -0.09 -15.19
CA GLU A 151 10.47 -0.86 -14.03
C GLU A 151 10.21 0.03 -12.81
N ARG A 152 11.08 1.01 -12.52
CA ARG A 152 10.88 1.98 -11.44
C ARG A 152 9.58 2.77 -11.58
N LEU A 153 9.20 3.11 -12.81
CA LEU A 153 7.95 3.82 -13.07
C LEU A 153 6.73 2.92 -12.82
N PHE A 154 6.83 1.63 -13.16
CA PHE A 154 5.80 0.63 -12.87
C PHE A 154 5.68 0.37 -11.36
N LEU A 155 6.80 0.28 -10.64
CA LEU A 155 6.84 0.17 -9.18
C LEU A 155 6.12 1.35 -8.51
N SER A 156 6.44 2.57 -8.92
CA SER A 156 5.81 3.79 -8.37
C SER A 156 4.33 3.89 -8.72
N SER A 157 3.96 3.53 -9.95
CA SER A 157 2.56 3.52 -10.38
C SER A 157 1.76 2.45 -9.63
N GLY A 158 2.36 1.28 -9.42
CA GLY A 158 1.79 0.20 -8.60
C GLY A 158 1.67 0.59 -7.13
N ALA A 159 2.66 1.25 -6.54
CA ALA A 159 2.62 1.78 -5.18
C ALA A 159 1.48 2.80 -5.00
N SER A 160 1.34 3.74 -5.94
CA SER A 160 0.23 4.70 -5.99
C SER A 160 -1.13 4.00 -6.07
N ALA A 161 -1.26 3.04 -7.00
CA ALA A 161 -2.47 2.23 -7.18
C ALA A 161 -2.83 1.44 -5.93
N GLY A 162 -1.83 0.85 -5.26
CA GLY A 162 -2.04 0.08 -4.05
C GLY A 162 -2.60 0.90 -2.90
N LEU A 163 -2.06 2.10 -2.66
CA LEU A 163 -2.60 3.01 -1.65
C LEU A 163 -4.02 3.48 -2.00
N SER A 164 -4.24 3.82 -3.28
CA SER A 164 -5.54 4.24 -3.79
C SER A 164 -6.62 3.18 -3.56
N ALA A 165 -6.36 1.94 -3.99
CA ALA A 165 -7.27 0.82 -3.80
C ALA A 165 -7.44 0.42 -2.33
N ALA A 166 -6.49 0.74 -1.45
CA ALA A 166 -6.63 0.49 -0.01
C ALA A 166 -7.57 1.47 0.69
N PHE A 167 -7.71 2.69 0.19
CA PHE A 167 -8.43 3.77 0.87
C PHE A 167 -9.55 4.42 0.06
N ASN A 168 -9.78 3.98 -1.18
CA ASN A 168 -10.64 4.67 -2.14
C ASN A 168 -10.24 6.16 -2.29
N ALA A 169 -8.92 6.41 -2.31
CA ALA A 169 -8.33 7.74 -2.20
C ALA A 169 -7.32 7.99 -3.34
N PRO A 170 -7.79 8.24 -4.57
CA PRO A 170 -6.92 8.32 -5.74
C PRO A 170 -5.91 9.47 -5.66
N LEU A 171 -6.32 10.64 -5.16
CA LEU A 171 -5.40 11.77 -4.95
C LEU A 171 -4.35 11.46 -3.87
N GLY A 172 -4.74 10.79 -2.78
CA GLY A 172 -3.81 10.36 -1.74
C GLY A 172 -2.74 9.42 -2.26
N GLY A 173 -3.11 8.47 -3.14
CA GLY A 173 -2.17 7.59 -3.85
C GLY A 173 -1.12 8.36 -4.67
N VAL A 174 -1.57 9.36 -5.42
CA VAL A 174 -0.70 10.17 -6.30
C VAL A 174 0.28 11.01 -5.49
N VAL A 175 -0.22 11.73 -4.48
CA VAL A 175 0.63 12.55 -3.60
C VAL A 175 1.65 11.69 -2.88
N PHE A 176 1.23 10.53 -2.36
CA PHE A 176 2.14 9.57 -1.72
C PHE A 176 3.26 9.10 -2.65
N ALA A 177 2.96 8.80 -3.92
CA ALA A 177 3.97 8.38 -4.88
C ALA A 177 5.00 9.49 -5.17
N LEU A 178 4.58 10.76 -5.17
CA LEU A 178 5.46 11.90 -5.42
C LEU A 178 6.28 12.28 -4.19
N GLU A 179 5.64 12.40 -3.03
CA GLU A 179 6.27 12.90 -1.81
C GLU A 179 7.06 11.83 -1.07
N GLU A 180 6.49 10.63 -0.87
CA GLU A 180 7.13 9.62 -0.02
C GLU A 180 8.02 8.66 -0.83
N VAL A 181 7.53 8.21 -1.98
CA VAL A 181 8.23 7.20 -2.78
C VAL A 181 9.37 7.82 -3.59
N HIS A 182 9.11 8.88 -4.36
CA HIS A 182 10.11 9.49 -5.25
C HIS A 182 10.84 10.71 -4.71
N LYS A 183 10.25 11.47 -3.78
CA LYS A 183 10.76 12.76 -3.30
C LYS A 183 11.14 13.74 -4.43
N SER A 184 10.49 13.61 -5.58
CA SER A 184 10.75 14.41 -6.77
C SER A 184 9.50 14.52 -7.62
N PHE A 185 9.22 15.74 -8.09
CA PHE A 185 8.07 16.03 -8.94
C PHE A 185 8.47 15.89 -10.41
N SER A 186 8.20 14.72 -10.99
CA SER A 186 8.33 14.49 -12.43
C SER A 186 6.95 14.38 -13.06
N PRO A 187 6.66 15.13 -14.15
CA PRO A 187 5.40 15.03 -14.88
C PRO A 187 5.08 13.61 -15.37
N LEU A 188 6.10 12.80 -15.68
CA LEU A 188 5.92 11.42 -16.13
C LEU A 188 5.43 10.52 -14.99
N ILE A 189 6.03 10.65 -13.81
CA ILE A 189 5.64 9.89 -12.61
C ILE A 189 4.24 10.30 -12.17
N LEU A 190 3.95 11.61 -12.18
CA LEU A 190 2.63 12.14 -11.88
C LEU A 190 1.57 11.53 -12.81
N LEU A 191 1.82 11.56 -14.13
CA LEU A 191 0.87 11.06 -15.12
C LEU A 191 0.62 9.55 -14.94
N SER A 192 1.68 8.75 -14.83
CA SER A 192 1.54 7.29 -14.71
C SER A 192 0.91 6.88 -13.38
N ALA A 193 1.33 7.50 -12.27
CA ALA A 193 0.77 7.28 -10.95
C ALA A 193 -0.70 7.69 -10.89
N MET A 194 -1.08 8.82 -11.49
CA MET A 194 -2.47 9.28 -11.54
C MET A 194 -3.37 8.30 -12.30
N MET A 195 -2.96 7.83 -13.47
CA MET A 195 -3.74 6.84 -14.22
C MET A 195 -3.86 5.51 -13.49
N ALA A 196 -2.77 5.03 -12.88
CA ALA A 196 -2.79 3.80 -12.10
C ALA A 196 -3.67 3.94 -10.85
N SER A 197 -3.58 5.07 -10.16
CA SER A 197 -4.37 5.39 -8.97
C SER A 197 -5.87 5.46 -9.26
N LEU A 198 -6.26 6.12 -10.37
CA LEU A 198 -7.65 6.22 -10.82
C LEU A 198 -8.20 4.85 -11.23
N ALA A 199 -7.44 4.07 -12.00
CA ALA A 199 -7.87 2.74 -12.42
C ALA A 199 -8.04 1.80 -11.20
N ALA A 200 -7.13 1.86 -10.24
CA ALA A 200 -7.20 1.06 -9.02
C ALA A 200 -8.36 1.47 -8.10
N ASP A 201 -8.65 2.77 -7.98
CA ASP A 201 -9.82 3.28 -7.26
C ASP A 201 -11.12 2.82 -7.93
N PHE A 202 -11.20 2.91 -9.26
CA PHE A 202 -12.36 2.42 -10.02
C PHE A 202 -12.60 0.92 -9.77
N VAL A 203 -11.55 0.10 -9.88
CA VAL A 203 -11.62 -1.33 -9.57
C VAL A 203 -12.10 -1.53 -8.13
N SER A 204 -11.51 -0.85 -7.16
CA SER A 204 -11.92 -0.94 -5.74
C SER A 204 -13.40 -0.61 -5.53
N LYS A 205 -13.90 0.45 -6.18
CA LYS A 205 -15.30 0.88 -6.11
C LYS A 205 -16.26 -0.13 -6.74
N CYS A 206 -15.85 -0.88 -7.77
CA CYS A 206 -16.67 -1.95 -8.33
C CYS A 206 -16.97 -3.06 -7.30
N PHE A 207 -16.06 -3.31 -6.34
CA PHE A 207 -16.23 -4.36 -5.33
C PHE A 207 -16.77 -3.84 -3.99
N PHE A 208 -16.35 -2.65 -3.55
CA PHE A 208 -16.68 -2.12 -2.23
C PHE A 208 -17.70 -0.97 -2.26
N GLY A 209 -18.11 -0.52 -3.45
CA GLY A 209 -19.03 0.60 -3.62
C GLY A 209 -18.38 1.97 -3.43
N LEU A 210 -19.23 3.00 -3.45
CA LEU A 210 -18.85 4.41 -3.39
C LEU A 210 -18.78 4.97 -1.96
N SER A 211 -19.10 4.16 -0.96
CA SER A 211 -19.11 4.60 0.43
C SER A 211 -17.71 4.97 0.90
N PRO A 212 -17.56 6.06 1.68
CA PRO A 212 -16.28 6.41 2.27
C PRO A 212 -15.85 5.30 3.23
N VAL A 213 -14.53 5.05 3.27
CA VAL A 213 -13.94 4.07 4.20
C VAL A 213 -14.24 4.44 5.66
N PHE A 214 -14.29 5.75 5.94
CA PHE A 214 -14.62 6.30 7.25
C PHE A 214 -15.84 7.21 7.11
N PRO A 215 -17.06 6.69 7.35
CA PRO A 215 -18.28 7.49 7.28
C PRO A 215 -18.42 8.30 8.57
N PHE A 216 -17.95 9.55 8.57
CA PHE A 216 -18.27 10.52 9.61
C PHE A 216 -18.68 11.85 8.97
N THR A 217 -19.71 12.48 9.54
CA THR A 217 -20.16 13.81 9.14
C THR A 217 -19.57 14.83 10.11
N VAL A 218 -19.02 15.92 9.58
CA VAL A 218 -18.56 17.06 10.37
C VAL A 218 -19.62 18.15 10.21
N PRO A 219 -20.58 18.28 11.17
CA PRO A 219 -21.74 19.13 10.98
C PRO A 219 -21.42 20.63 11.04
N ASN A 220 -20.37 21.01 11.77
CA ASN A 220 -20.00 22.41 12.00
C ASN A 220 -18.59 22.68 11.48
N THR A 221 -18.40 23.84 10.87
CA THR A 221 -17.06 24.36 10.57
C THR A 221 -16.39 24.82 11.85
N ILE A 222 -15.06 24.76 11.90
CA ILE A 222 -14.29 25.22 13.06
C ILE A 222 -14.26 26.76 13.04
N PRO A 223 -14.77 27.45 14.08
CA PRO A 223 -14.68 28.90 14.17
C PRO A 223 -13.23 29.39 14.20
N LEU A 224 -12.98 30.57 13.64
CA LEU A 224 -11.64 31.15 13.52
C LEU A 224 -10.95 31.35 14.89
N SER A 225 -11.73 31.59 15.95
CA SER A 225 -11.25 31.71 17.33
C SER A 225 -10.51 30.46 17.82
N HIS A 226 -10.83 29.28 17.28
CA HIS A 226 -10.24 28.01 17.71
C HIS A 226 -9.00 27.61 16.90
N TYR A 227 -8.58 28.39 15.91
CA TYR A 227 -7.42 28.07 15.08
C TYR A 227 -6.11 28.02 15.89
N GLY A 228 -6.01 28.79 16.98
CA GLY A 228 -4.87 28.69 17.91
C GLY A 228 -4.73 27.29 18.52
N HIS A 229 -5.83 26.59 18.80
CA HIS A 229 -5.78 25.22 19.30
C HIS A 229 -5.23 24.23 18.26
N LEU A 230 -5.43 24.49 16.96
CA LEU A 230 -4.87 23.65 15.89
C LEU A 230 -3.33 23.71 15.87
N MET A 231 -2.74 24.86 16.18
CA MET A 231 -1.28 25.00 16.29
C MET A 231 -0.73 24.20 17.47
N VAL A 232 -1.40 24.28 18.64
CA VAL A 232 -1.04 23.49 19.82
C VAL A 232 -1.16 21.99 19.52
N LEU A 233 -2.26 21.58 18.89
CA LEU A 233 -2.45 20.19 18.47
C LEU A 233 -1.35 19.73 17.50
N GLY A 234 -0.99 20.56 16.52
CA GLY A 234 0.11 20.28 15.59
C GLY A 234 1.45 20.08 16.29
N LEU A 235 1.77 20.93 17.29
CA LEU A 235 2.99 20.78 18.10
C LEU A 235 2.98 19.47 18.90
N LEU A 236 1.85 19.14 19.53
CA LEU A 236 1.69 17.90 20.30
C LEU A 236 1.80 16.66 19.40
N CYS A 237 1.15 16.68 18.22
CA CYS A 237 1.24 15.61 17.24
C CYS A 237 2.67 15.47 16.68
N GLY A 238 3.38 16.57 16.43
CA GLY A 238 4.77 16.56 15.98
C GLY A 238 5.72 15.99 17.03
N ALA A 239 5.61 16.44 18.28
CA ALA A 239 6.41 15.93 19.40
C ALA A 239 6.11 14.44 19.67
N GLY A 240 4.83 14.06 19.68
CA GLY A 240 4.40 12.67 19.84
C GLY A 240 4.89 11.77 18.71
N GLY A 241 4.84 12.26 17.46
CA GLY A 241 5.39 11.55 16.30
C GLY A 241 6.90 11.33 16.40
N ALA A 242 7.66 12.36 16.81
CA ALA A 242 9.10 12.24 17.01
C ALA A 242 9.45 11.23 18.13
N LEU A 243 8.71 11.27 19.25
CA LEU A 243 8.88 10.31 20.34
C LEU A 243 8.56 8.88 19.88
N PHE A 244 7.45 8.71 19.15
CA PHE A 244 7.05 7.41 18.61
C PHE A 244 8.09 6.83 17.66
N CYS A 245 8.62 7.65 16.73
CA CYS A 245 9.71 7.24 15.84
C CYS A 245 10.95 6.82 16.64
N ARG A 246 11.30 7.56 17.68
CA ARG A 246 12.45 7.26 18.53
C ARG A 246 12.29 5.91 19.24
N VAL A 247 11.13 5.65 19.84
CA VAL A 247 10.85 4.38 20.57
C VAL A 247 10.83 3.16 19.64
N ILE A 248 10.50 3.33 18.36
CA ILE A 248 10.49 2.22 17.39
C ILE A 248 11.86 1.96 16.77
N LEU A 249 12.69 3.00 16.65
CA LEU A 249 13.99 2.92 15.97
C LEU A 249 15.17 2.70 16.92
N ASP A 250 15.07 3.14 18.18
CA ASP A 250 16.02 2.86 19.26
C ASP A 250 15.74 1.49 19.90
#